data_AF-A0AAU9TUE2-F1
#
_entry.id   AF-A0AAU9TUE2-F1
#
_cell.length_a   1.000
_cell.length_b   1.000
_cell.length_c   1.000
_cell.angle_alpha   90.00
_cell.angle_beta   90.00
_cell.angle_gamma   90.00
#
_symmetry.space_group_name_H-M   'P 1'
#
loop_
_entity.id
_entity.type
_entity.pdbx_description
1 polymer ?
#
loop_
_entity_poly.entity_id
_entity_poly.type
_entity_poly.pdbx_seq_one_letter_code
_entity_poly.pdbx_strand_id
1 'polypeptide(L)'
;MAGKGTDRKGKSKEIKSAVNELEENLTTFTLPDSLPCSEIEFPILLKRSYNANWAEIIEESDKNLKSIENYRKSKMEILEKPPFLKTELDYIKDKIFIYLIPALEETLYKAQLWNALKIQKCFFNGIDHIVQILWNNNPRHPERKLDNLHLFNMPWVRLRLKET
;
A
#
# COMPACT_ATOMS: atom_id res chain seq x y z
N MET A 1 -22.31 56.00 -29.10
CA MET A 1 -21.18 56.29 -28.18
C MET A 1 -20.01 55.41 -28.64
N ALA A 2 -19.25 55.88 -29.63
CA ALA A 2 -17.83 56.28 -29.50
C ALA A 2 -16.95 55.08 -29.10
N GLY A 3 -16.24 54.42 -30.03
CA GLY A 3 -14.99 54.87 -30.65
C GLY A 3 -13.81 54.46 -29.75
N LYS A 4 -12.66 53.92 -30.16
CA LYS A 4 -11.79 54.02 -31.35
C LYS A 4 -10.83 52.80 -31.25
N GLY A 5 -10.38 52.16 -32.34
CA GLY A 5 -9.20 52.58 -33.15
C GLY A 5 -7.90 52.08 -32.47
N THR A 6 -6.86 51.57 -33.14
CA THR A 6 -6.40 51.69 -34.53
C THR A 6 -5.19 50.78 -34.75
N ASP A 7 -5.09 50.21 -35.94
CA ASP A 7 -3.90 50.11 -36.82
C ASP A 7 -2.48 49.96 -36.24
N ARG A 8 -1.72 49.01 -36.81
CA ARG A 8 -0.57 49.37 -37.66
C ARG A 8 -0.17 48.27 -38.64
N LYS A 9 0.44 48.75 -39.72
CA LYS A 9 0.54 48.26 -41.09
C LYS A 9 2.03 48.18 -41.45
N GLY A 10 2.43 47.30 -42.38
CA GLY A 10 3.75 47.36 -43.06
C GLY A 10 4.52 46.04 -43.00
N LYS A 11 4.49 45.13 -43.98
CA LYS A 11 5.06 45.12 -45.35
C LYS A 11 6.60 45.21 -45.42
N SER A 12 7.19 44.08 -45.86
CA SER A 12 8.23 43.95 -46.92
C SER A 12 9.69 43.59 -46.51
N LYS A 13 10.07 42.36 -46.93
CA LYS A 13 11.24 41.96 -47.74
C LYS A 13 12.71 42.13 -47.26
N GLU A 14 13.38 40.97 -47.26
CA GLU A 14 14.74 40.63 -47.77
C GLU A 14 15.94 41.42 -47.20
N ILE A 15 16.96 40.78 -46.62
CA ILE A 15 18.17 40.26 -47.30
C ILE A 15 18.97 39.48 -46.21
N LYS A 16 19.08 38.14 -46.26
CA LYS A 16 20.31 37.34 -46.56
C LYS A 16 21.60 38.03 -46.06
N SER A 17 22.51 37.46 -45.28
CA SER A 17 23.03 36.09 -45.22
C SER A 17 24.32 36.16 -44.40
N ALA A 18 24.75 35.02 -43.86
CA ALA A 18 26.16 34.68 -43.65
C ALA A 18 26.88 35.29 -42.43
N VAL A 19 26.21 35.42 -41.29
CA VAL A 19 26.91 35.55 -40.00
C VAL A 19 26.16 34.69 -38.99
N ASN A 20 26.88 33.76 -38.35
CA ASN A 20 26.47 32.83 -37.28
C ASN A 20 26.08 31.39 -37.63
N GLU A 21 26.49 30.86 -38.79
CA GLU A 21 26.64 29.41 -39.04
C GLU A 21 27.60 28.69 -38.04
N LEU A 22 28.22 29.42 -37.12
CA LEU A 22 29.07 28.89 -36.03
C LEU A 22 28.38 28.85 -34.65
N GLU A 23 27.22 29.48 -34.47
CA GLU A 23 26.44 29.38 -33.23
C GLU A 23 25.36 28.28 -33.29
N GLU A 24 25.00 27.82 -34.49
CA GLU A 24 23.89 26.87 -34.69
C GLU A 24 24.21 25.42 -34.26
N ASN A 25 25.47 25.07 -33.97
CA ASN A 25 25.87 23.70 -33.65
C ASN A 25 26.12 23.42 -32.15
N LEU A 26 25.94 24.39 -31.25
CA LEU A 26 26.21 24.21 -29.81
C LEU A 26 25.01 24.40 -28.88
N THR A 27 23.85 24.83 -29.37
CA THR A 27 22.66 25.02 -28.51
C THR A 27 21.34 24.65 -29.18
N THR A 28 21.20 23.42 -29.67
CA THR A 28 19.84 22.88 -29.93
C THR A 28 19.76 21.36 -29.78
N PHE A 29 20.20 20.82 -28.64
CA PHE A 29 19.65 19.55 -28.16
C PHE A 29 18.50 19.85 -27.19
N THR A 30 17.37 20.29 -27.75
CA THR A 30 16.09 20.29 -27.03
C THR A 30 15.53 18.88 -27.11
N LEU A 31 15.39 18.22 -25.96
CA LEU A 31 14.51 17.06 -25.84
C LEU A 31 13.12 17.47 -26.36
N PRO A 32 12.43 16.63 -27.14
CA PRO A 32 11.08 16.96 -27.55
C PRO A 32 10.19 17.04 -26.30
N ASP A 33 9.42 18.14 -26.16
CA ASP A 33 8.55 18.40 -25.00
C ASP A 33 7.44 17.34 -24.81
N SER A 34 7.30 16.45 -25.78
CA SER A 34 6.61 15.19 -25.63
C SER A 34 7.39 14.11 -26.38
N LEU A 35 7.42 12.90 -25.80
CA LEU A 35 7.71 11.69 -26.57
C LEU A 35 6.84 11.72 -27.85
N PRO A 36 7.22 11.04 -28.94
CA PRO A 36 6.27 10.72 -29.99
C PRO A 36 5.20 9.80 -29.36
N CYS A 37 4.26 10.41 -28.65
CA CYS A 37 2.92 9.91 -28.51
C CYS A 37 2.52 9.73 -29.95
N SER A 38 2.59 8.49 -30.42
CA SER A 38 2.01 8.13 -31.69
C SER A 38 0.59 8.69 -31.62
N GLU A 39 0.34 9.79 -32.32
CA GLU A 39 -1.00 10.26 -32.67
C GLU A 39 -1.54 9.19 -33.62
N ILE A 40 -1.76 8.01 -33.08
CA ILE A 40 -2.66 7.06 -33.64
C ILE A 40 -4.00 7.70 -33.29
N GLU A 41 -4.43 8.61 -34.16
CA GLU A 41 -5.85 8.79 -34.38
C GLU A 41 -6.36 7.40 -34.75
N PHE A 42 -6.73 6.62 -33.74
CA PHE A 42 -7.56 5.46 -34.00
C PHE A 42 -8.85 6.08 -34.52
N PRO A 43 -9.23 5.86 -35.79
CA PRO A 43 -10.55 6.23 -36.22
C PRO A 43 -11.50 5.38 -35.37
N ILE A 44 -12.03 5.96 -34.29
CA ILE A 44 -13.08 5.32 -33.52
C ILE A 44 -14.28 5.39 -34.46
N LEU A 45 -14.46 4.34 -35.25
CA LEU A 45 -15.66 4.10 -36.04
C LEU A 45 -16.81 3.85 -35.07
N LEU A 46 -17.30 4.93 -34.45
CA LEU A 46 -18.55 4.93 -33.69
C LEU A 46 -19.66 4.66 -34.71
N LYS A 47 -20.06 3.40 -34.84
CA LYS A 47 -21.28 3.05 -35.54
C LYS A 47 -22.43 3.74 -34.80
N ARG A 48 -22.94 4.84 -35.35
CA ARG A 48 -24.11 5.52 -34.80
C ARG A 48 -25.31 4.59 -34.94
N SER A 49 -25.72 3.96 -33.86
CA SER A 49 -27.01 3.27 -33.77
C SER A 49 -28.09 4.32 -33.54
N TYR A 50 -29.08 4.39 -34.44
CA TYR A 50 -30.13 5.41 -34.38
C TYR A 50 -31.18 5.15 -33.30
N ASN A 51 -31.16 3.97 -32.64
CA ASN A 51 -31.96 3.64 -31.47
C ASN A 51 -31.11 2.78 -30.51
N ALA A 52 -31.14 3.08 -29.22
CA ALA A 52 -30.44 2.27 -28.21
C ALA A 52 -31.23 0.98 -27.95
N ASN A 53 -30.71 -0.16 -28.41
CA ASN A 53 -31.21 -1.47 -27.98
C ASN A 53 -30.60 -1.82 -26.63
N TRP A 54 -31.35 -1.56 -25.55
CA TRP A 54 -30.90 -1.80 -24.18
C TRP A 54 -30.47 -3.26 -23.93
N ALA A 55 -31.10 -4.22 -24.61
CA ALA A 55 -30.72 -5.63 -24.49
C ALA A 55 -29.30 -5.90 -25.02
N GLU A 56 -28.95 -5.32 -26.17
CA GLU A 56 -27.60 -5.46 -26.76
C GLU A 56 -26.53 -4.79 -25.91
N ILE A 57 -26.81 -3.61 -25.34
CA ILE A 57 -25.87 -2.90 -24.47
C ILE A 57 -25.59 -3.71 -23.19
N ILE A 58 -26.63 -4.31 -22.60
CA ILE A 58 -26.49 -5.16 -21.43
C ILE A 58 -25.64 -6.39 -21.77
N GLU A 59 -25.92 -7.06 -22.90
CA GLU A 59 -25.14 -8.21 -23.34
C GLU A 59 -23.66 -7.88 -23.61
N GLU A 60 -23.38 -6.74 -24.24
CA GLU A 60 -22.01 -6.28 -24.48
C GLU A 60 -21.28 -5.98 -23.17
N SER A 61 -21.96 -5.34 -22.22
CA SER A 61 -21.40 -5.06 -20.89
C SER A 61 -21.07 -6.35 -20.12
N ASP A 62 -21.95 -7.35 -20.18
CA ASP A 62 -21.74 -8.65 -19.53
C ASP A 62 -20.59 -9.43 -20.18
N LYS A 63 -20.46 -9.37 -21.51
CA LYS A 63 -19.33 -9.97 -22.23
C LYS A 63 -18.01 -9.31 -21.83
N ASN A 64 -17.99 -7.98 -21.68
CA ASN A 64 -16.81 -7.23 -21.25
C ASN A 64 -16.44 -7.53 -19.79
N LEU A 65 -17.42 -7.63 -18.89
CA LEU A 65 -17.15 -8.04 -17.50
C LEU A 65 -16.59 -9.45 -17.42
N LYS A 66 -17.16 -10.40 -18.19
CA LYS A 66 -16.65 -11.77 -18.26
C LYS A 66 -15.24 -11.85 -18.83
N SER A 67 -14.91 -11.05 -19.85
CA SER A 67 -13.55 -11.04 -20.41
C SER A 67 -12.51 -10.49 -19.41
N ILE A 68 -12.87 -9.45 -18.65
CA ILE A 68 -12.04 -8.90 -17.56
C ILE A 68 -11.85 -9.93 -16.45
N GLU A 69 -12.91 -10.63 -16.03
CA GLU A 69 -12.81 -11.69 -15.02
C GLU A 69 -11.94 -12.85 -15.50
N ASN A 70 -12.10 -13.28 -16.75
CA ASN A 70 -11.29 -14.34 -17.33
C ASN A 70 -9.81 -13.95 -17.43
N TYR A 71 -9.52 -12.69 -17.76
CA TYR A 71 -8.16 -12.16 -17.74
C TYR A 71 -7.57 -12.09 -16.33
N ARG A 72 -8.36 -11.69 -15.33
CA ARG A 72 -7.93 -11.75 -13.92
C ARG A 72 -7.65 -13.17 -13.49
N LYS A 73 -8.49 -14.12 -13.87
CA LYS A 73 -8.31 -15.55 -13.58
C LYS A 73 -7.09 -16.15 -14.29
N SER A 74 -6.76 -15.71 -15.50
CA SER A 74 -5.57 -16.19 -16.23
C SER A 74 -4.25 -15.61 -15.71
N LYS A 75 -4.30 -14.44 -15.07
CA LYS A 75 -3.15 -13.81 -14.41
C LYS A 75 -2.99 -14.22 -12.94
N MET A 76 -4.04 -14.75 -12.33
CA MET A 76 -3.93 -15.43 -11.03
C MET A 76 -3.23 -16.76 -11.27
N GLU A 77 -1.94 -16.83 -10.94
CA GLU A 77 -1.30 -18.11 -10.73
C GLU A 77 -2.11 -18.88 -9.69
N ILE A 78 -2.59 -20.06 -10.07
CA ILE A 78 -3.13 -21.01 -9.11
C ILE A 78 -1.92 -21.44 -8.28
N LEU A 79 -1.66 -20.70 -7.21
CA LEU A 79 -0.82 -21.20 -6.14
C LEU A 79 -1.57 -22.41 -5.60
N GLU A 80 -1.20 -23.59 -6.10
CA GLU A 80 -1.58 -24.83 -5.46
C GLU A 80 -1.16 -24.67 -4.01
N LYS A 81 -2.15 -24.49 -3.13
CA LYS A 81 -1.89 -24.54 -1.70
C LYS A 81 -1.18 -25.86 -1.50
N PRO A 82 0.08 -25.84 -1.04
CA PRO A 82 0.82 -27.07 -0.96
C PRO A 82 0.02 -28.05 -0.08
N PRO A 83 0.07 -29.36 -0.37
CA PRO A 83 -0.76 -30.36 0.28
C PRO A 83 -0.54 -30.45 1.80
N PHE A 84 0.47 -29.74 2.32
CA PHE A 84 0.60 -29.44 3.72
C PHE A 84 -0.48 -28.42 4.12
N LEU A 85 -1.58 -28.92 4.66
CA LEU A 85 -2.61 -28.23 5.45
C LEU A 85 -2.07 -27.41 6.65
N LYS A 86 -0.77 -27.11 6.70
CA LYS A 86 -0.03 -26.52 7.81
C LYS A 86 1.08 -25.64 7.26
N THR A 87 0.72 -24.53 6.63
CA THR A 87 1.70 -23.44 6.42
C THR A 87 2.20 -22.99 7.79
N GLU A 88 3.44 -22.48 7.94
CA GLU A 88 3.88 -21.98 9.25
C GLU A 88 2.92 -20.89 9.78
N LEU A 89 2.32 -20.12 8.86
CA LEU A 89 1.28 -19.13 9.15
C LEU A 89 0.03 -19.74 9.80
N ASP A 90 -0.43 -20.89 9.31
CA ASP A 90 -1.59 -21.58 9.87
C ASP A 90 -1.27 -22.10 11.28
N TYR A 91 -0.05 -22.63 11.48
CA TYR A 91 0.40 -23.04 12.81
C TYR A 91 0.47 -21.87 13.80
N ILE A 92 1.02 -20.73 13.40
CA ILE A 92 1.08 -19.52 14.24
C ILE A 92 -0.34 -19.08 14.61
N LYS A 93 -1.24 -19.05 13.65
CA LYS A 93 -2.63 -18.64 13.85
C LYS A 93 -3.39 -19.59 14.79
N ASP A 94 -3.23 -20.89 14.59
CA ASP A 94 -4.00 -21.90 15.34
C ASP A 94 -3.40 -22.24 16.70
N LYS A 95 -2.09 -22.03 16.91
CA LYS A 95 -1.42 -22.43 18.15
C LYS A 95 -0.86 -21.28 18.96
N ILE A 96 -0.34 -20.24 18.33
CA ILE A 96 0.35 -19.14 19.04
C ILE A 96 -0.63 -18.01 19.33
N PHE A 97 -1.41 -17.58 18.34
CA PHE A 97 -2.30 -16.42 18.48
C PHE A 97 -3.42 -16.62 19.50
N ILE A 98 -3.86 -17.86 19.72
CA ILE A 98 -4.82 -18.19 20.79
C ILE A 98 -4.33 -17.69 22.17
N TYR A 99 -3.03 -17.75 22.44
CA TYR A 99 -2.46 -17.29 23.70
C TYR A 99 -1.94 -15.86 23.65
N LEU A 100 -1.42 -15.45 22.49
CA LEU A 100 -0.83 -14.12 22.33
C LEU A 100 -1.88 -13.01 22.29
N ILE A 101 -3.01 -13.22 21.61
CA ILE A 101 -4.05 -12.19 21.47
C ILE A 101 -4.62 -11.78 22.84
N PRO A 102 -5.07 -12.72 23.71
CA PRO A 102 -5.57 -12.32 25.03
C PRO A 102 -4.51 -11.63 25.89
N ALA A 103 -3.24 -12.06 25.79
CA ALA A 103 -2.14 -11.41 26.51
C ALA A 103 -1.94 -9.96 26.03
N LEU A 104 -1.98 -9.73 24.71
CA LEU A 104 -1.87 -8.39 24.14
C LEU A 104 -3.04 -7.49 24.57
N GLU A 105 -4.27 -8.00 24.53
CA GLU A 105 -5.45 -7.26 24.99
C GLU A 105 -5.32 -6.82 26.46
N GLU A 106 -4.90 -7.72 27.35
CA GLU A 106 -4.66 -7.38 28.76
C GLU A 106 -3.55 -6.33 28.92
N THR A 107 -2.50 -6.40 28.10
CA THR A 107 -1.40 -5.43 28.15
C THR A 107 -1.81 -4.06 27.65
N LEU A 108 -2.65 -3.98 26.62
CA LEU A 108 -3.21 -2.72 26.15
C LEU A 108 -4.15 -2.11 27.20
N TYR A 109 -4.95 -2.93 27.88
CA TYR A 109 -5.79 -2.46 28.98
C TYR A 109 -4.96 -1.89 30.14
N LYS A 110 -3.88 -2.56 30.55
CA LYS A 110 -2.96 -2.02 31.55
C LYS A 110 -2.25 -0.76 31.04
N ALA A 111 -1.79 -0.74 29.78
CA ALA A 111 -1.17 0.44 29.20
C ALA A 111 -2.10 1.66 29.25
N GLN A 112 -3.40 1.46 29.00
CA GLN A 112 -4.42 2.49 29.13
C GLN A 112 -4.58 2.94 30.58
N LEU A 113 -4.67 2.00 31.54
CA LEU A 113 -4.78 2.30 32.96
C LEU A 113 -3.61 3.15 33.48
N TRP A 114 -2.40 2.84 33.02
CA TRP A 114 -1.18 3.56 33.37
C TRP A 114 -0.96 4.85 32.54
N ASN A 115 -1.86 5.18 31.61
CA ASN A 115 -1.70 6.25 30.63
C ASN A 115 -0.31 6.22 29.95
N ALA A 116 0.21 5.01 29.69
CA ALA A 116 1.59 4.79 29.26
C ALA A 116 1.91 5.48 27.93
N LEU A 117 0.91 5.69 27.07
CA LEU A 117 1.06 6.39 25.78
C LEU A 117 1.02 7.92 25.91
N LYS A 118 0.52 8.46 27.04
CA LYS A 118 0.44 9.91 27.29
C LYS A 118 1.59 10.40 28.15
N ILE A 119 2.07 9.58 29.08
CA ILE A 119 3.11 9.94 30.03
C ILE A 119 4.47 9.48 29.47
N GLN A 120 5.35 10.43 29.19
CA GLN A 120 6.67 10.15 28.59
C GLN A 120 7.60 9.33 29.51
N LYS A 121 7.42 9.41 30.83
CA LYS A 121 8.15 8.63 31.83
C LYS A 121 7.19 7.71 32.56
N CYS A 122 6.79 6.62 31.92
CA CYS A 122 5.98 5.57 32.52
C CYS A 122 6.89 4.41 32.97
N PHE A 123 6.67 3.88 34.17
CA PHE A 123 7.35 2.67 34.66
C PHE A 123 6.79 1.38 34.04
N PHE A 124 5.66 1.47 33.35
CA PHE A 124 5.03 0.32 32.71
C PHE A 124 5.78 -0.05 31.42
N ASN A 125 6.31 -1.27 31.39
CA ASN A 125 6.85 -1.88 30.19
C ASN A 125 5.87 -2.94 29.66
N GLY A 126 5.32 -2.70 28.47
CA GLY A 126 4.37 -3.61 27.84
C GLY A 126 4.98 -4.98 27.54
N ILE A 127 6.26 -5.04 27.18
CA ILE A 127 6.95 -6.30 26.86
C ILE A 127 7.06 -7.16 28.13
N ASP A 128 7.50 -6.56 29.24
CA ASP A 128 7.64 -7.27 30.51
C ASP A 128 6.30 -7.82 30.99
N HIS A 129 5.23 -7.05 30.79
CA HIS A 129 3.89 -7.46 31.17
C HIS A 129 3.34 -8.59 30.26
N ILE A 130 3.60 -8.56 28.95
CA ILE A 130 3.26 -9.66 28.03
C ILE A 130 3.95 -10.96 28.48
N VAL A 131 5.26 -10.90 28.74
CA VAL A 131 6.04 -12.07 29.18
C VAL A 131 5.49 -12.63 30.49
N GLN A 132 5.13 -11.76 31.43
CA GLN A 132 4.53 -12.16 32.69
C GLN A 132 3.22 -12.93 32.49
N ILE A 133 2.32 -12.42 31.65
CA ILE A 133 1.03 -13.07 31.36
C ILE A 133 1.26 -14.43 30.70
N LEU A 134 2.10 -14.49 29.67
CA LEU A 134 2.36 -15.73 28.92
C LEU A 134 2.98 -16.81 29.81
N TRP A 135 3.88 -16.43 30.73
CA TRP A 135 4.48 -17.36 31.67
C TRP A 135 3.46 -17.89 32.70
N ASN A 136 2.65 -17.00 33.29
CA ASN A 136 1.67 -17.36 34.31
C ASN A 136 0.50 -18.17 33.73
N ASN A 137 0.13 -17.93 32.47
CA ASN A 137 -0.96 -18.65 31.77
C ASN A 137 -0.48 -19.86 30.96
N ASN A 138 0.72 -20.38 31.22
CA ASN A 138 1.25 -21.53 30.50
C ASN A 138 0.42 -22.80 30.79
N PRO A 139 -0.24 -23.42 29.77
CA PRO A 139 -1.05 -24.62 29.98
C PRO A 139 -0.28 -25.84 30.50
N ARG A 140 1.04 -25.88 30.28
CA ARG A 140 1.90 -26.98 30.76
C ARG A 140 2.18 -26.89 32.27
N HIS A 141 1.93 -25.72 32.86
CA HIS A 141 2.23 -25.41 34.25
C HIS A 141 1.09 -24.63 34.90
N PRO A 142 -0.09 -25.26 35.09
CA PRO A 142 -1.28 -24.59 35.61
C PRO A 142 -1.08 -24.02 37.02
N GLU A 143 -0.16 -24.57 37.80
CA GLU A 143 0.21 -24.09 39.15
C GLU A 143 0.66 -22.62 39.14
N ARG A 144 1.29 -22.16 38.06
CA ARG A 144 1.82 -20.79 37.96
C ARG A 144 0.73 -19.72 37.90
N LYS A 145 -0.47 -20.11 37.48
CA LYS A 145 -1.63 -19.20 37.43
C LYS A 145 -2.07 -18.79 38.83
N LEU A 146 -1.84 -19.65 39.83
CA LEU A 146 -2.20 -19.38 41.23
C LEU A 146 -1.21 -18.42 41.89
N ASP A 147 0.08 -18.61 41.65
CA ASP A 147 1.13 -17.77 42.27
C ASP A 147 1.20 -16.36 41.68
N ASN A 148 0.80 -16.20 40.41
CA ASN A 148 0.80 -14.94 39.66
C ASN A 148 2.07 -14.10 39.88
N LEU A 149 3.23 -14.75 39.71
CA LEU A 149 4.52 -14.13 39.97
C LEU A 149 4.77 -12.93 39.05
N HIS A 150 5.34 -11.88 39.62
CA HIS A 150 5.91 -10.78 38.84
C HIS A 150 7.13 -11.24 38.05
N LEU A 151 7.38 -10.66 36.86
CA LEU A 151 8.50 -11.04 35.98
C LEU A 151 9.85 -11.17 36.71
N PHE A 152 10.23 -10.14 37.48
CA PHE A 152 11.49 -10.13 38.24
C PHE A 152 11.59 -11.18 39.35
N ASN A 153 10.47 -11.77 39.77
CA ASN A 153 10.45 -12.85 40.75
C ASN A 153 10.53 -14.23 40.11
N MET A 154 10.46 -14.33 38.77
CA MET A 154 10.53 -15.60 38.07
C MET A 154 11.94 -16.23 38.23
N PRO A 155 12.03 -17.55 38.47
CA PRO A 155 13.31 -18.21 38.73
C PRO A 155 14.34 -17.96 37.62
N TRP A 156 13.93 -18.05 36.35
CA TRP A 156 14.81 -17.86 35.20
C TRP A 156 15.30 -16.42 35.06
N VAL A 157 14.46 -15.43 35.36
CA VAL A 157 14.84 -14.00 35.32
C VAL A 157 15.86 -13.72 36.42
N ARG A 158 15.62 -14.23 37.63
CA ARG A 158 16.54 -14.04 38.76
C ARG A 158 17.89 -14.69 38.54
N LEU A 159 17.93 -15.85 37.87
CA LEU A 159 19.20 -16.45 37.46
C LEU A 159 19.93 -15.55 36.48
N ARG A 160 19.23 -15.05 35.46
CA ARG A 160 19.85 -14.21 34.43
C ARG A 160 20.37 -12.87 34.97
N LEU A 161 19.63 -12.23 35.87
CA LEU A 161 20.03 -10.97 36.50
C LEU A 161 21.19 -11.11 37.49
N LYS A 162 21.52 -12.33 37.93
CA LYS A 162 22.71 -12.58 38.78
C LYS A 162 23.98 -12.81 37.98
N GLU A 163 23.84 -13.24 36.72
CA GLU A 163 24.97 -13.48 35.81
C GLU A 163 25.48 -12.19 35.14
N THR A 164 24.64 -11.15 35.10
CA THR A 164 24.94 -9.82 34.56
C THR A 164 25.46 -8.88 35.63
#